data_AF-A0A1B8EFY6-F1
#
_entry.id   AF-A0A1B8EFY6-F1
#
_cell.length_a   1.000
_cell.length_b   1.000
_cell.length_c   1.000
_cell.angle_alpha   90.00
_cell.angle_beta   90.00
_cell.angle_gamma   90.00
#
_symmetry.space_group_name_H-M   'P 1'
#
loop_
_entity.id
_entity.type
_entity.pdbx_description
1 polymer ?
#
loop_
_entity_poly.entity_id
_entity_poly.type
_entity_poly.pdbx_seq_one_letter_code
_entity_poly.pdbx_strand_id
1 'polypeptide(L)'
;MADLHTFRVKIPIGSLTSERLDSLRCAATVSLTSYFPKTLTSLTIDTPGGPSRFKPQMEQSNHVCPLLLDKEILPSLRHLAIRSHNICPDLYTVDDSRLQIQLKTLIVNLSMAEGGFYAAVNARYCEEEKYAGRLIYPHMKELAKAAAVRFPVITTMRLLCINPKTPGSLEICYNVLSEREVLLPDDVPWDDVDWDDADAEPAPPPSEHSDSDDSDGAVYGGSLSA
;
A
#
# COMPACT_ATOMS: atom_id res chain seq x y z
N MET A 1 -9.51 -4.19 33.26
CA MET A 1 -8.66 -3.57 32.23
C MET A 1 -9.57 -3.22 31.08
N ALA A 2 -9.44 -2.03 30.49
CA ALA A 2 -10.23 -1.68 29.32
C ALA A 2 -9.68 -2.46 28.12
N ASP A 3 -10.55 -3.17 27.40
CA ASP A 3 -10.17 -3.89 26.19
C ASP A 3 -9.99 -2.87 25.05
N LEU A 4 -8.78 -2.76 24.52
CA LEU A 4 -8.52 -1.95 23.35
C LEU A 4 -9.04 -2.70 22.11
N HIS A 5 -10.01 -2.11 21.43
CA HIS A 5 -10.63 -2.68 20.23
C HIS A 5 -10.21 -1.97 18.94
N THR A 6 -9.86 -0.69 19.02
CA THR A 6 -9.46 0.13 17.88
C THR A 6 -8.17 0.84 18.19
N PHE A 7 -7.23 0.78 17.25
CA PHE A 7 -5.97 1.50 17.33
C PHE A 7 -5.64 2.17 16.00
N ARG A 8 -5.34 3.47 16.05
CA ARG A 8 -4.91 4.25 14.89
C ARG A 8 -3.57 4.90 15.21
N VAL A 9 -2.58 4.65 14.36
CA VAL A 9 -1.28 5.32 14.42
C VAL A 9 -1.12 6.17 13.16
N LYS A 10 -0.93 7.49 13.36
CA LYS A 10 -0.58 8.42 12.29
C LYS A 10 0.78 9.03 12.59
N ILE A 11 1.75 8.82 11.71
CA ILE A 11 3.12 9.36 11.85
C ILE A 11 3.47 10.21 10.62
N PRO A 12 2.96 11.46 10.53
CA PRO A 12 3.24 12.33 9.40
C PRO A 12 4.70 12.80 9.42
N ILE A 13 5.24 13.16 8.26
CA ILE A 13 6.60 13.71 8.11
C ILE A 13 6.56 15.03 7.36
N GLY A 14 7.27 16.03 7.89
CA GLY A 14 7.68 17.20 7.13
C GLY A 14 8.91 16.88 6.27
N SER A 15 8.77 17.14 4.95
CA SER A 15 9.83 17.39 3.95
C SER A 15 11.22 16.82 4.27
N LEU A 16 11.55 15.70 3.60
CA LEU A 16 12.84 14.98 3.56
C LEU A 16 13.03 13.89 4.64
N THR A 17 12.65 12.67 4.28
CA THR A 17 12.91 11.44 5.04
C THR A 17 14.34 10.96 4.86
N SER A 18 15.06 10.82 5.98
CA SER A 18 16.28 10.04 6.07
C SER A 18 15.93 8.55 6.17
N GLU A 19 16.71 7.68 5.50
CA GLU A 19 16.63 6.21 5.61
C GLU A 19 16.57 5.70 7.06
N ARG A 20 17.21 6.43 7.98
CA ARG A 20 17.21 6.15 9.41
C ARG A 20 15.83 6.30 10.05
N LEU A 21 15.04 7.29 9.62
CA LEU A 21 13.69 7.49 10.14
C LEU A 21 12.75 6.38 9.68
N ASP A 22 12.85 5.96 8.42
CA ASP A 22 12.05 4.85 7.88
C ASP A 22 12.39 3.54 8.58
N SER A 23 13.67 3.28 8.86
CA SER A 23 14.13 2.13 9.65
C SER A 23 13.51 2.10 11.05
N LEU A 24 13.56 3.23 11.76
CA LEU A 24 12.98 3.35 13.12
C LEU A 24 11.46 3.17 13.10
N ARG A 25 10.78 3.67 12.06
CA ARG A 25 9.32 3.52 11.89
C ARG A 25 8.94 2.07 11.65
N CYS A 26 9.62 1.39 10.73
CA CYS A 26 9.37 -0.02 10.46
C CYS A 26 9.56 -0.85 11.74
N ALA A 27 10.69 -0.67 12.45
CA ALA A 27 10.95 -1.39 13.70
C ALA A 27 9.91 -1.08 14.79
N ALA A 28 9.53 0.19 14.96
CA ALA A 28 8.51 0.59 15.93
C ALA A 28 7.13 0.00 15.58
N THR A 29 6.75 0.00 14.30
CA THR A 29 5.47 -0.55 13.85
C THR A 29 5.42 -2.07 14.02
N VAL A 30 6.51 -2.77 13.70
CA VAL A 30 6.65 -4.22 13.96
C VAL A 30 6.54 -4.52 15.45
N SER A 31 7.26 -3.77 16.29
CA SER A 31 7.20 -3.92 17.74
C SER A 31 5.79 -3.70 18.26
N LEU A 32 5.13 -2.59 17.89
CA LEU A 32 3.76 -2.30 18.28
C LEU A 32 2.78 -3.40 17.85
N THR A 33 2.89 -3.87 16.60
CA THR A 33 2.02 -4.91 16.05
C THR A 33 2.10 -6.20 16.87
N SER A 34 3.30 -6.59 17.28
CA SER A 34 3.53 -7.80 18.09
C SER A 34 3.02 -7.70 19.53
N TYR A 35 2.76 -6.49 20.05
CA TYR A 35 2.30 -6.26 21.42
C TYR A 35 0.85 -5.79 21.53
N PHE A 36 0.13 -5.64 20.41
CA PHE A 36 -1.28 -5.30 20.49
C PHE A 36 -2.09 -6.39 21.22
N PRO A 37 -3.13 -5.99 21.95
CA PRO A 37 -3.98 -6.96 22.62
C PRO A 37 -4.73 -7.79 21.58
N LYS A 38 -4.92 -9.07 21.89
CA LYS A 38 -5.66 -10.03 21.04
C LYS A 38 -7.12 -9.63 20.80
N THR A 39 -7.65 -8.67 21.55
CA THR A 39 -9.00 -8.08 21.42
C THR A 39 -9.09 -7.00 20.35
N LEU A 40 -7.97 -6.58 19.75
CA LEU A 40 -7.95 -5.55 18.72
C LEU A 40 -8.72 -6.03 17.48
N THR A 41 -9.77 -5.28 17.12
CA THR A 41 -10.64 -5.55 15.97
C THR A 41 -10.40 -4.60 14.80
N SER A 42 -9.83 -3.42 15.05
CA SER A 42 -9.57 -2.42 14.02
C SER A 42 -8.18 -1.82 14.20
N LEU A 43 -7.40 -1.82 13.11
CA LEU A 43 -6.05 -1.27 13.05
C LEU A 43 -5.91 -0.37 11.82
N THR A 44 -5.57 0.89 12.05
CA THR A 44 -5.16 1.83 11.00
C THR A 44 -3.70 2.21 11.20
N ILE A 45 -2.86 1.96 10.19
CA ILE A 45 -1.47 2.41 10.13
C ILE A 45 -1.35 3.45 9.02
N ASP A 46 -1.11 4.70 9.40
CA ASP A 46 -0.99 5.84 8.49
C ASP A 46 0.38 6.48 8.64
N THR A 47 1.31 6.09 7.76
CA THR A 47 2.68 6.60 7.74
C THR A 47 3.00 7.23 6.39
N PRO A 48 2.35 8.36 6.03
CA PRO A 48 2.66 9.07 4.81
C PRO A 48 4.05 9.71 4.93
N GLY A 49 4.75 9.88 3.81
CA GLY A 49 6.15 10.28 3.82
C GLY A 49 6.64 10.71 2.44
N GLY A 50 7.67 11.56 2.43
CA GLY A 50 8.31 12.00 1.19
C GLY A 50 9.12 10.89 0.51
N PRO A 51 9.67 11.16 -0.69
CA PRO A 51 10.51 10.20 -1.40
C PRO A 51 11.77 9.91 -0.58
N SER A 52 11.87 8.68 -0.07
CA SER A 52 13.07 8.16 0.57
C SER A 52 13.85 7.28 -0.40
N ARG A 53 15.18 7.26 -0.30
CA ARG A 53 15.99 6.20 -0.93
C ARG A 53 16.02 4.92 -0.10
N PHE A 54 15.31 4.90 1.03
CA PHE A 54 15.23 3.76 1.92
C PHE A 54 14.81 2.51 1.15
N LYS A 55 15.78 1.64 0.97
CA LYS A 55 15.58 0.24 0.67
C LYS A 55 15.67 -0.48 1.99
N PRO A 56 14.66 -1.25 2.41
CA PRO A 56 14.81 -2.12 3.55
C PRO A 56 15.96 -3.11 3.26
N GLN A 57 17.18 -2.80 3.69
CA GLN A 57 18.29 -3.76 3.72
C GLN A 57 18.14 -4.72 4.91
N MET A 58 16.93 -4.84 5.45
CA MET A 58 16.69 -5.41 6.75
C MET A 58 16.35 -6.89 6.62
N GLU A 59 16.87 -7.68 7.55
CA GLU A 59 16.46 -9.06 7.79
C GLU A 59 14.92 -9.18 7.75
N GLN A 60 14.42 -10.33 7.27
CA GLN A 60 12.98 -10.64 7.14
C GLN A 60 12.15 -10.38 8.43
N SER A 61 12.82 -10.25 9.58
CA SER A 61 12.24 -9.95 10.90
C SER A 61 11.60 -8.56 11.03
N ASN A 62 11.78 -7.64 10.08
CA ASN A 62 11.30 -6.26 10.17
C ASN A 62 10.18 -5.87 9.20
N HIS A 63 9.57 -6.84 8.50
CA HIS A 63 8.41 -6.57 7.64
C HIS A 63 7.12 -6.51 8.47
N VAL A 64 6.43 -5.36 8.46
CA VAL A 64 5.13 -5.25 9.14
C VAL A 64 4.04 -6.02 8.40
N CYS A 65 4.04 -6.03 7.06
CA CYS A 65 2.92 -6.56 6.27
C CYS A 65 2.59 -8.04 6.56
N PRO A 66 3.56 -8.97 6.68
CA PRO A 66 3.28 -10.36 7.04
C PRO A 66 2.72 -10.56 8.45
N LEU A 67 2.84 -9.57 9.34
CA LEU A 67 2.35 -9.64 10.71
C LEU A 67 0.89 -9.15 10.83
N LEU A 68 0.50 -8.18 9.98
CA LEU A 68 -0.81 -7.51 10.09
C LEU A 68 -1.98 -8.45 9.85
N LEU A 69 -1.81 -9.43 8.97
CA LEU A 69 -2.82 -10.45 8.68
C LEU A 69 -2.50 -11.81 9.29
N ASP A 70 -1.61 -11.86 10.29
CA ASP A 70 -1.36 -13.09 11.02
C ASP A 70 -2.38 -13.27 12.14
N LYS A 71 -3.22 -14.31 12.03
CA LYS A 71 -4.22 -14.66 13.06
C LYS A 71 -3.60 -15.04 14.40
N GLU A 72 -2.32 -15.42 14.45
CA GLU A 72 -1.63 -15.72 15.71
C GLU A 72 -1.28 -14.43 16.48
N ILE A 73 -1.06 -13.33 15.75
CA ILE A 73 -0.69 -12.02 16.31
C ILE A 73 -1.94 -11.20 16.60
N LEU A 74 -2.84 -11.05 15.62
CA LEU A 74 -4.06 -10.24 15.72
C LEU A 74 -5.32 -11.09 15.49
N PRO A 75 -5.65 -12.06 16.34
CA PRO A 75 -6.70 -13.06 16.09
C PRO A 75 -8.12 -12.50 15.92
N SER A 76 -8.38 -11.31 16.45
CA SER A 76 -9.70 -10.67 16.41
C SER A 76 -9.80 -9.58 15.33
N LEU A 77 -8.78 -9.40 14.49
CA LEU A 77 -8.74 -8.32 13.52
C LEU A 77 -9.86 -8.48 12.48
N ARG A 78 -10.64 -7.42 12.32
CA ARG A 78 -11.76 -7.33 11.37
C ARG A 78 -11.54 -6.25 10.34
N HIS A 79 -10.85 -5.17 10.72
CA HIS A 79 -10.64 -4.01 9.86
C HIS A 79 -9.15 -3.65 9.87
N LEU A 80 -8.52 -3.68 8.70
CA LEU A 80 -7.16 -3.23 8.49
C LEU A 80 -7.15 -2.13 7.42
N ALA A 81 -6.62 -0.96 7.78
CA ALA A 81 -6.29 0.09 6.83
C ALA A 81 -4.81 0.43 6.95
N ILE A 82 -4.08 0.44 5.83
CA ILE A 82 -2.65 0.72 5.82
C ILE A 82 -2.26 1.66 4.69
N ARG A 83 -1.50 2.70 5.06
CA ARG A 83 -0.78 3.60 4.16
C ARG A 83 0.67 3.69 4.62
N SER A 84 1.59 3.12 3.84
CA SER A 84 2.99 2.96 4.22
C SER A 84 3.91 3.07 3.02
N HIS A 85 5.11 3.61 3.24
CA HIS A 85 6.15 3.74 2.21
C HIS A 85 6.56 2.39 1.62
N ASN A 86 6.56 1.34 2.44
CA ASN A 86 6.89 -0.01 2.02
C ASN A 86 5.69 -0.92 2.25
N ILE A 87 5.22 -1.60 1.20
CA ILE A 87 4.15 -2.59 1.26
C ILE A 87 4.61 -3.87 0.57
N CYS A 88 4.40 -5.01 1.22
CA CYS A 88 4.86 -6.29 0.72
C CYS A 88 3.69 -7.00 0.01
N PRO A 89 3.92 -7.66 -1.13
CA PRO A 89 2.93 -8.53 -1.78
C PRO A 89 2.36 -9.60 -0.85
N ASP A 90 3.15 -9.98 0.16
CA ASP A 90 2.77 -10.96 1.17
C ASP A 90 1.55 -10.57 2.01
N LEU A 91 1.15 -9.29 1.98
CA LEU A 91 -0.13 -8.86 2.54
C LEU A 91 -1.32 -9.57 1.87
N TYR A 92 -1.16 -10.03 0.63
CA TYR A 92 -2.19 -10.77 -0.12
C TYR A 92 -1.87 -12.27 -0.25
N THR A 93 -0.60 -12.68 -0.07
CA THR A 93 -0.22 -14.09 -0.09
C THR A 93 -0.29 -14.68 1.31
N VAL A 94 -1.50 -14.80 1.85
CA VAL A 94 -1.69 -15.42 3.16
C VAL A 94 -1.68 -16.93 2.99
N ASP A 95 -0.88 -17.69 3.72
CA ASP A 95 -1.05 -19.16 3.75
C ASP A 95 -2.41 -19.49 4.40
N ASP A 96 -3.12 -20.53 3.93
CA ASP A 96 -4.44 -20.90 4.48
C ASP A 96 -4.40 -21.12 6.00
N SER A 97 -3.25 -21.56 6.53
CA SER A 97 -3.02 -21.75 7.96
C SER A 97 -3.02 -20.45 8.76
N ARG A 98 -2.65 -19.30 8.16
CA ARG A 98 -2.52 -18.00 8.83
C ARG A 98 -3.65 -17.02 8.48
N LEU A 99 -4.58 -17.44 7.64
CA LEU A 99 -5.68 -16.62 7.13
C LEU A 99 -6.56 -16.02 8.24
N GLN A 100 -6.78 -14.70 8.14
CA GLN A 100 -7.71 -13.96 8.98
C GLN A 100 -9.16 -14.17 8.54
N ILE A 101 -9.77 -15.26 9.00
CA ILE A 101 -11.14 -15.64 8.64
C ILE A 101 -12.22 -14.64 9.10
N GLN A 102 -11.87 -13.70 9.98
CA GLN A 102 -12.78 -12.67 10.49
C GLN A 102 -12.60 -11.31 9.79
N LEU A 103 -11.65 -11.19 8.86
CA LEU A 103 -11.35 -9.94 8.18
C LEU A 103 -12.54 -9.52 7.30
N LYS A 104 -13.13 -8.37 7.63
CA LYS A 104 -14.25 -7.75 6.91
C LYS A 104 -13.79 -6.64 5.98
N THR A 105 -12.75 -5.91 6.39
CA THR A 105 -12.25 -4.75 5.67
C THR A 105 -10.73 -4.80 5.52
N LEU A 106 -10.25 -4.66 4.29
CA LEU A 106 -8.84 -4.44 3.97
C LEU A 106 -8.69 -3.25 3.02
N ILE A 107 -8.05 -2.19 3.50
CA ILE A 107 -7.78 -0.98 2.72
C ILE A 107 -6.28 -0.77 2.65
N VAL A 108 -5.74 -0.72 1.43
CA VAL A 108 -4.32 -0.47 1.18
C VAL A 108 -4.20 0.79 0.37
N ASN A 109 -3.56 1.82 0.91
CA ASN A 109 -3.31 3.06 0.20
C ASN A 109 -1.82 3.18 -0.17
N LEU A 110 -1.54 3.24 -1.47
CA LEU A 110 -0.20 3.38 -2.06
C LEU A 110 0.21 4.85 -2.26
N SER A 111 -0.70 5.79 -2.00
CA SER A 111 -0.47 7.23 -2.06
C SER A 111 0.37 7.68 -0.87
N MET A 112 1.51 8.33 -1.11
CA MET A 112 2.43 8.72 -0.03
C MET A 112 2.35 10.20 0.35
N ALA A 113 1.69 11.02 -0.44
CA ALA A 113 1.54 12.45 -0.20
C ALA A 113 0.08 12.83 0.05
N GLU A 114 -0.17 13.61 1.10
CA GLU A 114 -1.40 14.37 1.25
C GLU A 114 -1.30 15.56 0.29
N GLY A 115 -2.11 15.59 -0.78
CA GLY A 115 -2.36 16.71 -1.69
C GLY A 115 -1.19 17.65 -2.03
N GLY A 116 -0.71 17.62 -3.29
CA GLY A 116 0.20 18.66 -3.79
C GLY A 116 0.84 18.36 -5.13
N PHE A 117 1.24 19.42 -5.85
CA PHE A 117 1.82 19.41 -7.21
C PHE A 117 3.11 18.56 -7.38
N TYR A 118 3.69 18.07 -6.28
CA TYR A 118 4.91 17.25 -6.24
C TYR A 118 4.70 15.84 -5.63
N ALA A 119 3.45 15.39 -5.51
CA ALA A 119 3.04 14.13 -4.89
C ALA A 119 3.38 12.85 -5.71
N ALA A 120 4.39 12.88 -6.57
CA ALA A 120 4.77 11.75 -7.44
C ALA A 120 5.65 10.72 -6.70
N VAL A 121 5.18 10.20 -5.56
CA VAL A 121 5.88 9.13 -4.86
C VAL A 121 4.88 8.04 -4.51
N ASN A 122 4.98 6.92 -5.21
CA ASN A 122 4.23 5.72 -4.90
C ASN A 122 4.90 4.96 -3.77
N ALA A 123 4.13 4.14 -3.05
CA ALA A 123 4.69 3.08 -2.21
C ALA A 123 5.70 2.20 -2.99
N ARG A 124 6.63 1.59 -2.27
CA ARG A 124 7.61 0.63 -2.79
C ARG A 124 7.35 -0.76 -2.23
N TYR A 125 7.89 -1.77 -2.92
CA TYR A 125 7.93 -3.10 -2.32
C TYR A 125 8.91 -3.14 -1.17
N CYS A 126 8.55 -3.86 -0.10
CA CYS A 126 9.49 -4.13 0.97
C CYS A 126 10.74 -4.89 0.49
N GLU A 127 10.57 -5.78 -0.49
CA GLU A 127 11.63 -6.56 -1.13
C GLU A 127 11.80 -6.09 -2.60
N GLU A 128 12.22 -4.84 -2.80
CA GLU A 128 12.27 -4.20 -4.13
C GLU A 128 13.03 -5.01 -5.19
N GLU A 129 14.12 -5.67 -4.80
CA GLU A 129 14.95 -6.50 -5.70
C GLU A 129 14.19 -7.74 -6.22
N LYS A 130 13.36 -8.37 -5.39
CA LYS A 130 12.55 -9.55 -5.75
C LYS A 130 11.48 -9.24 -6.79
N TYR A 131 11.02 -7.98 -6.80
CA TYR A 131 9.94 -7.51 -7.68
C TYR A 131 10.43 -6.47 -8.70
N ALA A 132 11.74 -6.45 -8.99
CA ALA A 132 12.32 -5.55 -9.97
C ALA A 132 11.59 -5.63 -11.33
N GLY A 133 11.28 -4.47 -11.90
CA GLY A 133 10.54 -4.36 -13.17
C GLY A 133 9.02 -4.50 -13.06
N ARG A 134 8.45 -4.77 -11.87
CA ARG A 134 6.99 -4.79 -11.66
C ARG A 134 6.50 -3.46 -11.11
N LEU A 135 5.54 -2.84 -11.79
CA LEU A 135 4.84 -1.68 -11.25
C LEU A 135 3.97 -2.10 -10.05
N ILE A 136 4.08 -1.38 -8.93
CA ILE A 136 3.44 -1.76 -7.66
C ILE A 136 1.91 -1.80 -7.75
N TYR A 137 1.29 -0.75 -8.29
CA TYR A 137 -0.17 -0.65 -8.36
C TYR A 137 -0.81 -1.79 -9.17
N PRO A 138 -0.47 -2.02 -10.44
CA PRO A 138 -1.11 -3.10 -11.22
C PRO A 138 -0.82 -4.49 -10.64
N HIS A 139 0.38 -4.73 -10.08
CA HIS A 139 0.68 -6.02 -9.46
C HIS A 139 -0.11 -6.24 -8.16
N MET A 140 -0.18 -5.24 -7.28
CA MET A 140 -0.97 -5.31 -6.04
C MET A 140 -2.47 -5.43 -6.33
N LYS A 141 -2.96 -4.81 -7.42
CA LYS A 141 -4.34 -4.95 -7.90
C LYS A 141 -4.67 -6.41 -8.24
N GLU A 142 -3.82 -7.08 -9.01
CA GLU A 142 -4.01 -8.50 -9.35
C GLU A 142 -3.91 -9.41 -8.13
N LEU A 143 -3.00 -9.14 -7.19
CA LEU A 143 -2.90 -9.88 -5.94
C LEU A 143 -4.13 -9.70 -5.06
N ALA A 144 -4.67 -8.48 -4.96
CA ALA A 144 -5.87 -8.20 -4.19
C ALA A 144 -7.08 -8.96 -4.75
N LYS A 145 -7.26 -8.99 -6.08
CA LYS A 145 -8.29 -9.81 -6.75
C LYS A 145 -8.15 -11.29 -6.37
N ALA A 146 -6.95 -11.84 -6.49
CA ALA A 146 -6.69 -13.24 -6.16
C ALA A 146 -6.89 -13.55 -4.66
N ALA A 147 -6.64 -12.58 -3.78
CA ALA A 147 -6.80 -12.76 -2.34
C ALA A 147 -8.25 -12.60 -1.87
N ALA A 148 -9.06 -11.75 -2.51
CA ALA A 148 -10.44 -11.47 -2.09
C ALA A 148 -11.29 -12.73 -1.93
N VAL A 149 -11.18 -13.67 -2.88
CA VAL A 149 -11.93 -14.93 -2.85
C VAL A 149 -11.57 -15.84 -1.67
N ARG A 150 -10.45 -15.57 -1.00
CA ARG A 150 -9.95 -16.38 0.13
C ARG A 150 -10.50 -15.91 1.46
N PHE A 151 -10.92 -14.65 1.59
CA PHE A 151 -11.47 -14.12 2.83
C PHE A 151 -12.99 -14.35 2.88
N PRO A 152 -13.51 -15.27 3.71
CA PRO A 152 -14.90 -15.72 3.61
C PRO A 152 -15.95 -14.68 4.03
N VAL A 153 -15.54 -13.65 4.77
CA VAL A 153 -16.43 -12.62 5.32
C VAL A 153 -16.03 -11.20 4.91
N ILE A 154 -15.16 -11.07 3.91
CA ILE A 154 -14.74 -9.76 3.40
C ILE A 154 -15.94 -9.05 2.77
N THR A 155 -16.20 -7.82 3.21
CA THR A 155 -17.25 -6.95 2.66
C THR A 155 -16.66 -5.73 1.96
N THR A 156 -15.40 -5.39 2.29
CA THR A 156 -14.70 -4.24 1.71
C THR A 156 -13.25 -4.63 1.46
N MET A 157 -12.79 -4.55 0.22
CA MET A 157 -11.37 -4.62 -0.10
C MET A 157 -11.01 -3.54 -1.12
N ARG A 158 -10.09 -2.65 -0.76
CA ARG A 158 -9.76 -1.46 -1.54
C ARG A 158 -8.26 -1.29 -1.71
N LEU A 159 -7.85 -0.91 -2.91
CA LEU A 159 -6.49 -0.48 -3.22
C LEU A 159 -6.53 0.95 -3.75
N LEU A 160 -5.88 1.88 -3.06
CA LEU A 160 -5.84 3.28 -3.44
C LEU A 160 -4.47 3.66 -4.01
N CYS A 161 -4.45 4.58 -4.96
CA CYS A 161 -3.25 5.23 -5.45
C CYS A 161 -3.54 6.66 -5.90
N ILE A 162 -2.49 7.48 -6.04
CA ILE A 162 -2.64 8.85 -6.53
C ILE A 162 -3.05 8.81 -7.99
N ASN A 163 -4.04 9.62 -8.39
CA ASN A 163 -4.29 9.89 -9.80
C ASN A 163 -3.19 10.81 -10.35
N PRO A 164 -2.28 10.34 -11.22
CA PRO A 164 -1.22 11.19 -11.76
C PRO A 164 -1.73 12.21 -12.78
N LYS A 165 -2.99 12.09 -13.24
CA LYS A 165 -3.55 12.87 -14.35
C LYS A 165 -4.22 14.17 -13.93
N THR A 166 -4.59 14.32 -12.67
CA THR A 166 -5.39 15.47 -12.21
C THR A 166 -4.58 16.31 -11.24
N PRO A 167 -4.21 17.56 -11.59
CA PRO A 167 -3.62 18.49 -10.64
C PRO A 167 -4.57 18.72 -9.46
N GLY A 168 -4.10 18.51 -8.23
CA GLY A 168 -4.97 18.49 -7.03
C GLY A 168 -5.30 17.08 -6.52
N SER A 169 -5.03 16.06 -7.33
CA SER A 169 -4.88 14.63 -7.00
C SER A 169 -5.94 14.01 -6.09
N LEU A 170 -7.15 13.84 -6.64
CA LEU A 170 -8.09 12.82 -6.17
C LEU A 170 -7.39 11.44 -6.18
N GLU A 171 -7.58 10.64 -5.14
CA GLU A 171 -7.08 9.27 -5.12
C GLU A 171 -7.94 8.39 -6.03
N ILE A 172 -7.31 7.54 -6.85
CA ILE A 172 -8.01 6.42 -7.49
C ILE A 172 -8.21 5.36 -6.43
N CYS A 173 -9.46 4.94 -6.22
CA CYS A 173 -9.81 3.79 -5.41
C CYS A 173 -10.24 2.65 -6.33
N TYR A 174 -9.50 1.55 -6.30
CA TYR A 174 -9.94 0.27 -6.86
C TYR A 174 -10.69 -0.53 -5.80
N ASN A 175 -12.00 -0.71 -5.98
CA ASN A 175 -12.79 -1.63 -5.18
C ASN A 175 -12.69 -3.04 -5.79
N VAL A 176 -12.07 -3.94 -5.03
CA VAL A 176 -11.74 -5.29 -5.50
C VAL A 176 -13.00 -6.15 -5.67
N LEU A 177 -14.01 -5.96 -4.83
CA LEU A 177 -15.20 -6.81 -4.83
C LEU A 177 -16.19 -6.44 -5.95
N SER A 178 -16.24 -5.16 -6.33
CA SER A 178 -17.02 -4.68 -7.48
C SER A 178 -16.22 -4.65 -8.79
N GLU A 179 -14.90 -4.88 -8.71
CA GLU A 179 -13.92 -4.72 -9.80
C GLU A 179 -13.95 -3.32 -10.46
N ARG A 180 -14.35 -2.29 -9.71
CA ARG A 180 -14.45 -0.91 -10.21
C ARG A 180 -13.26 -0.05 -9.78
N GLU A 181 -12.80 0.81 -10.68
CA GLU A 181 -11.94 1.96 -10.34
C GLU A 181 -12.78 3.23 -10.34
N VAL A 182 -12.73 3.94 -9.22
CA VAL A 182 -13.48 5.19 -9.00
C VAL A 182 -12.55 6.26 -8.45
N LEU A 183 -12.95 7.52 -8.56
CA LEU A 183 -12.31 8.62 -7.87
C LEU A 183 -12.83 8.66 -6.43
N LEU A 184 -11.92 8.67 -5.46
CA LEU A 184 -12.25 8.89 -4.06
C LEU A 184 -12.65 10.37 -3.88
N PRO A 185 -13.86 10.66 -3.36
CA PRO A 185 -14.29 12.04 -3.11
C PRO A 185 -13.40 12.75 -2.07
N ASP A 186 -13.23 14.07 -2.21
CA ASP A 186 -12.38 14.88 -1.31
C ASP A 186 -12.82 14.86 0.16
N ASP A 187 -14.12 14.66 0.42
CA ASP A 187 -14.71 14.61 1.75
C ASP A 187 -14.69 13.22 2.38
N VAL A 188 -14.25 12.20 1.64
CA VAL A 188 -14.17 10.81 2.12
C VAL A 188 -12.74 10.51 2.55
N PRO A 189 -12.51 10.14 3.84
CA PRO A 189 -11.22 9.64 4.27
C PRO A 189 -10.83 8.38 3.51
N TRP A 190 -9.57 8.27 3.08
CA TRP A 190 -9.07 7.07 2.40
C TRP A 190 -9.25 5.78 3.20
N ASP A 191 -9.24 5.87 4.53
CA ASP A 191 -9.41 4.76 5.46
C ASP A 191 -10.86 4.56 5.94
N ASP A 192 -11.83 5.20 5.26
CA ASP A 192 -13.24 5.01 5.55
C ASP A 192 -13.69 3.59 5.18
N VAL A 193 -14.09 2.85 6.23
CA VAL A 193 -14.54 1.45 6.14
C VAL A 193 -16.00 1.32 5.70
N ASP A 194 -16.79 2.39 5.88
CA ASP A 194 -18.24 2.42 5.69
C ASP A 194 -18.67 3.15 4.40
N TRP A 195 -17.76 3.88 3.75
CA TRP A 195 -18.02 4.50 2.44
C TRP A 195 -18.49 3.45 1.41
N ASP A 196 -19.40 3.83 0.50
CA ASP A 196 -19.91 3.02 -0.61
C ASP A 196 -19.55 3.69 -1.95
N ASP A 197 -19.01 2.92 -2.90
CA ASP A 197 -18.57 3.39 -4.21
C ASP A 197 -19.69 3.35 -5.28
N ALA A 198 -20.93 3.01 -4.92
CA ALA A 198 -22.07 2.95 -5.84
C ALA A 198 -22.22 4.22 -6.69
N ASP A 199 -22.20 5.40 -6.05
CA ASP A 199 -22.40 6.71 -6.68
C ASP A 199 -21.10 7.42 -7.04
N ALA A 200 -19.94 6.78 -6.84
CA ALA A 200 -18.65 7.39 -7.07
C ALA A 200 -18.34 7.53 -8.57
N GLU A 201 -17.70 8.64 -8.95
CA GLU A 201 -17.28 8.90 -10.33
C GLU A 201 -16.27 7.85 -10.80
N PRO A 202 -16.41 7.28 -12.01
CA PRO A 202 -15.42 6.36 -12.56
C PRO A 202 -14.04 7.00 -12.69
N ALA A 203 -12.99 6.26 -12.36
CA ALA A 203 -11.63 6.71 -12.63
C ALA A 203 -11.41 6.81 -14.16
N PRO A 204 -10.62 7.80 -14.63
CA PRO A 204 -10.27 7.89 -16.04
C PRO A 204 -9.52 6.62 -16.48
N PRO A 205 -9.72 6.12 -17.71
CA PRO A 205 -9.06 4.91 -18.19
C PRO A 205 -7.54 5.03 -18.10
N PRO A 206 -6.81 3.92 -17.89
CA PRO A 206 -5.36 3.90 -18.02
C PRO A 206 -4.99 4.48 -19.39
N SER A 207 -4.11 5.47 -19.43
CA SER A 207 -3.63 5.99 -20.72
C SER A 207 -2.66 4.98 -21.29
N GLU A 208 -2.88 4.56 -22.54
CA GLU A 208 -1.85 3.93 -23.39
C GLU A 208 -0.76 4.96 -23.68
N HIS A 209 0.02 5.36 -22.68
CA HIS A 209 1.27 6.05 -22.96
C HIS A 209 2.30 4.97 -23.29
N SER A 210 2.41 4.76 -24.61
CA SER A 210 3.47 4.10 -25.34
C SER A 210 4.70 3.79 -24.50
N ASP A 211 4.95 2.50 -24.32
CA ASP A 211 6.30 1.96 -24.45
C ASP A 211 6.81 2.34 -25.86
N SER A 212 7.22 3.60 -26.04
CA SER A 212 8.07 3.96 -27.16
C SER A 212 9.49 3.62 -26.74
N ASP A 213 9.94 2.47 -27.23
CA ASP A 213 11.36 2.14 -27.44
C ASP A 213 12.12 3.41 -27.86
N ASP A 214 12.98 3.91 -26.97
CA ASP A 214 14.19 4.63 -27.38
C ASP A 214 15.35 3.64 -27.30
N SER A 215 15.28 2.62 -28.16
CA SER A 215 16.47 1.98 -28.71
C SER A 215 16.97 2.88 -29.83
N ASP A 216 17.80 3.88 -29.51
CA ASP A 216 18.60 4.57 -30.51
C ASP A 216 20.10 4.39 -30.19
N GLY A 217 20.75 3.69 -31.10
CA GLY A 217 22.13 3.25 -30.98
C GLY A 217 23.13 4.38 -31.12
N ALA A 218 24.20 4.28 -30.33
CA ALA A 218 25.47 4.93 -30.64
C ALA A 218 26.51 3.85 -30.97
N VAL A 219 26.46 3.36 -32.20
CA VAL A 219 27.65 2.81 -32.87
C VAL A 219 28.50 4.01 -33.26
N TYR A 220 29.58 4.27 -32.51
CA TYR A 220 30.70 5.05 -33.02
C TYR A 220 31.93 4.14 -33.08
N GLY A 221 32.06 3.46 -34.21
CA GLY A 221 33.36 3.07 -34.72
C GLY A 221 34.07 4.32 -35.25
N GLY A 222 35.29 4.55 -34.78
CA GLY A 222 36.12 5.67 -35.22
C GLY A 222 37.54 5.48 -34.72
N SER A 223 38.33 4.69 -35.46
CA SER A 223 39.78 4.70 -35.41
C SER A 223 40.33 6.11 -35.53
N LEU A 224 41.32 6.47 -34.73
CA LEU A 224 42.40 7.36 -35.14
C LEU A 224 43.64 7.09 -34.28
N SER A 225 44.70 6.74 -34.99
CA SER A 225 46.05 6.51 -34.52
C SER A 225 46.69 7.78 -33.94
N ALA A 226 47.57 7.59 -32.97
CA ALA A 226 48.83 8.33 -32.81
C ALA A 226 49.83 7.44 -32.09
#